data_AF-A0A435B1N9-F1
#
_entry.id   AF-A0A435B1N9-F1
#
_cell.length_a   1.000
_cell.length_b   1.000
_cell.length_c   1.000
_cell.angle_alpha   90.00
_cell.angle_beta   90.00
_cell.angle_gamma   90.00
#
_symmetry.space_group_name_H-M   'P 1'
#
loop_
_entity.id
_entity.type
_entity.pdbx_description
1 polymer ?
#
loop_
_entity_poly.entity_id
_entity_poly.type
_entity_poly.pdbx_seq_one_letter_code
_entity_poly.pdbx_strand_id
1 'polypeptide(L)'
;TLPIDGAEIKASISKGVARLDKAEANSAKSKIWLSGIASYAGRGLALSGGIVQPDPPAAQANGQPAPPKQSTFFVGGTWSTPFISPISRGVSGE
;
A
#
# COMPACT_ATOMS: atom_id res chain seq x y z
N THR A 1 -18.11 0.16 -6.50
CA THR A 1 -17.22 0.86 -5.54
C THR A 1 -16.66 -0.19 -4.59
N LEU A 2 -15.46 -0.02 -4.03
CA LEU A 2 -14.99 -0.88 -2.95
C LEU A 2 -15.66 -0.40 -1.65
N PRO A 3 -16.31 -1.25 -0.83
CA PRO A 3 -16.82 -0.82 0.47
C PRO A 3 -15.63 -0.53 1.39
N ILE A 4 -15.49 0.72 1.82
CA ILE A 4 -14.44 1.18 2.74
C ILE A 4 -15.11 1.56 4.06
N ASP A 5 -14.69 0.91 5.14
CA ASP A 5 -15.19 1.16 6.49
C ASP A 5 -14.56 2.42 7.09
N GLY A 6 -13.34 2.75 6.67
CA GLY A 6 -12.66 3.98 7.07
C GLY A 6 -11.34 4.20 6.33
N ALA A 7 -10.91 5.46 6.26
CA ALA A 7 -9.64 5.86 5.68
C ALA A 7 -8.93 6.90 6.56
N GLU A 8 -7.61 6.82 6.62
CA GLU A 8 -6.74 7.76 7.33
C GLU A 8 -5.65 8.24 6.37
N ILE A 9 -5.40 9.55 6.35
CA ILE A 9 -4.35 10.15 5.53
C ILE A 9 -3.58 11.16 6.38
N LYS A 10 -2.27 10.98 6.46
CA LYS A 10 -1.29 11.92 7.03
C LYS A 10 -0.29 12.28 5.95
N ALA A 11 -0.33 13.55 5.54
CA ALA A 11 0.56 14.10 4.55
C ALA A 11 1.00 15.52 4.91
N SER A 12 2.16 15.92 4.39
CA SER A 12 2.64 17.30 4.42
C SER A 12 2.92 17.78 3.01
N ILE A 13 2.74 19.07 2.77
CA ILE A 13 3.10 19.69 1.49
C ILE A 13 4.12 20.78 1.78
N SER A 14 5.28 20.68 1.13
CA SER A 14 6.32 21.70 1.26
C SER A 14 7.08 21.83 -0.07
N LYS A 15 7.37 23.06 -0.46
CA LYS A 15 8.18 23.38 -1.67
C LYS A 15 7.73 22.62 -2.92
N GLY A 16 6.42 22.47 -3.12
CA GLY A 16 5.85 21.78 -4.29
C GLY A 16 5.98 20.25 -4.25
N VAL A 17 6.26 19.64 -3.09
CA VAL A 17 6.26 18.19 -2.89
C VAL A 17 5.27 17.84 -1.79
N ALA A 18 4.31 16.96 -2.10
CA ALA A 18 3.53 16.25 -1.11
C ALA A 18 4.32 15.04 -0.63
N ARG A 19 4.48 14.92 0.69
CA ARG A 19 4.98 13.74 1.35
C ARG A 19 3.82 13.05 2.05
N LEU A 20 3.59 11.79 1.71
CA LEU A 20 2.58 10.95 2.31
C LEU A 20 3.25 10.04 3.35
N ASP A 21 3.09 10.37 4.62
CA ASP A 21 3.64 9.58 5.72
C ASP A 21 2.78 8.33 5.96
N LYS A 22 1.47 8.47 5.82
CA LYS A 22 0.50 7.37 5.93
C LYS A 22 -0.73 7.68 5.07
N ALA A 23 -1.11 6.76 4.18
CA ALA A 23 -2.50 6.63 3.76
C ALA A 23 -2.92 5.19 3.98
N GLU A 24 -4.06 4.98 4.61
CA GLU A 24 -4.65 3.67 4.80
C GLU A 24 -6.14 3.72 4.50
N ALA A 25 -6.65 2.68 3.85
CA ALA A 25 -8.07 2.45 3.67
C ALA A 25 -8.38 1.02 4.15
N ASN A 26 -9.36 0.89 5.04
CA ASN A 26 -9.77 -0.37 5.61
C ASN A 26 -11.14 -0.77 5.06
N SER A 27 -11.28 -2.04 4.73
CA SER A 27 -12.49 -2.71 4.30
C SER A 27 -12.62 -4.01 5.08
N ALA A 28 -13.83 -4.57 5.15
CA ALA A 28 -14.10 -5.87 5.75
C ALA A 28 -13.19 -7.00 5.21
N LYS A 29 -12.70 -6.87 3.97
CA LYS A 29 -11.89 -7.91 3.30
C LYS A 29 -10.42 -7.54 3.10
N SER A 30 -10.04 -6.28 3.31
CA SER A 30 -8.69 -5.84 3.01
C SER A 30 -8.35 -4.50 3.63
N LYS A 31 -7.06 -4.33 3.92
CA LYS A 31 -6.45 -3.04 4.21
C LYS A 31 -5.52 -2.68 3.06
N ILE A 32 -5.66 -1.49 2.53
CA ILE A 32 -4.74 -0.91 1.54
C ILE A 32 -3.95 0.18 2.25
N TRP A 33 -2.65 0.25 2.02
CA TRP A 33 -1.79 1.32 2.52
C TRP A 33 -0.90 1.90 1.42
N LEU A 34 -0.50 3.15 1.58
CA LEU A 34 0.39 3.88 0.69
C LEU A 34 1.26 4.86 1.48
N SER A 35 2.51 5.03 1.08
CA SER A 35 3.43 6.05 1.57
C SER A 35 4.40 6.49 0.47
N GLY A 36 5.01 7.66 0.60
CA GLY A 36 6.03 8.13 -0.32
C GLY A 36 5.89 9.61 -0.66
N ILE A 37 6.28 10.00 -1.87
CA ILE A 37 6.26 11.39 -2.31
C ILE A 37 5.57 11.58 -3.65
N ALA A 38 5.04 12.78 -3.84
CA ALA A 38 4.45 13.23 -5.07
C ALA A 38 4.83 14.69 -5.33
N SER A 39 5.61 14.95 -6.38
CA SER A 39 6.05 16.30 -6.74
C SER A 39 5.00 16.96 -7.64
N TYR A 40 4.53 18.15 -7.28
CA TYR A 40 3.66 18.96 -8.13
C TYR A 40 4.45 19.61 -9.27
N ALA A 41 5.63 20.16 -8.97
CA ALA A 41 6.44 20.87 -9.95
C ALA A 41 7.12 19.92 -10.95
N GLY A 42 7.75 18.85 -10.46
CA GLY A 42 8.40 17.82 -11.29
C GLY A 42 7.43 16.76 -11.81
N ARG A 43 6.16 16.85 -11.40
CA ARG A 43 5.06 15.93 -11.70
C ARG A 43 5.31 14.45 -11.35
N GLY A 44 6.42 14.12 -10.70
CA GLY A 44 6.83 12.75 -10.40
C GLY A 44 6.06 12.13 -9.24
N LEU A 45 5.84 10.82 -9.35
CA LEU A 45 5.28 9.97 -8.30
C LEU A 45 6.30 8.90 -7.92
N ALA A 46 6.50 8.73 -6.61
CA ALA A 46 7.28 7.64 -6.06
C ALA A 46 6.63 7.22 -4.74
N LEU A 47 5.71 6.24 -4.84
CA LEU A 47 4.94 5.75 -3.71
C LEU A 47 5.13 4.24 -3.58
N SER A 48 5.16 3.75 -2.35
CA SER A 48 5.10 2.33 -2.04
C SER A 48 3.79 2.03 -1.37
N GLY A 49 3.19 0.90 -1.70
CA GLY A 49 1.92 0.48 -1.11
C GLY A 49 1.82 -1.02 -0.94
N GLY A 50 0.75 -1.42 -0.28
CA GLY A 50 0.43 -2.82 -0.13
C GLY A 50 -1.04 -3.07 0.17
N ILE A 51 -1.44 -4.30 -0.12
CA ILE A 51 -2.76 -4.84 0.18
C ILE A 51 -2.55 -5.98 1.17
N VAL A 52 -3.19 -5.87 2.34
CA VAL A 52 -3.23 -6.91 3.36
C VAL A 52 -4.64 -7.48 3.37
N GLN A 53 -4.77 -8.79 3.19
CA GLN A 53 -6.04 -9.50 3.36
C GLN A 53 -5.97 -10.31 4.66
N PRO A 54 -6.92 -10.12 5.59
CA PRO A 54 -7.03 -11.01 6.73
C PRO A 54 -7.35 -12.41 6.24
N ASP A 55 -6.79 -13.43 6.87
CA ASP A 55 -7.12 -14.80 6.52
C ASP A 55 -8.60 -15.09 6.80
N PRO A 56 -9.26 -15.93 5.99
CA PRO A 56 -10.56 -16.47 6.34
C PRO A 56 -10.47 -17.14 7.72
N PRO A 57 -11.51 -17.05 8.56
CA PRO A 57 -11.59 -17.84 9.78
C PRO A 57 -11.80 -19.32 9.40
N ALA A 58 -10.72 -20.01 9.06
CA ALA A 58 -10.68 -21.45 8.84
C ALA A 58 -9.82 -22.08 9.95
N ALA A 59 -10.38 -23.10 10.60
CA ALA A 59 -9.79 -23.80 11.74
C ALA A 59 -8.35 -24.22 11.45
N GLN A 60 -7.42 -23.67 12.24
CA GLN A 60 -6.02 -24.06 12.22
C GLN A 60 -5.91 -25.48 12.77
N ALA A 61 -5.50 -26.43 11.94
CA ALA A 61 -4.76 -27.57 12.46
C ALA A 61 -3.45 -27.01 13.05
N ASN A 62 -3.26 -27.17 14.37
CA ASN A 62 -2.09 -26.75 15.17
C ASN A 62 -2.06 -25.34 15.80
N GLY A 63 -3.16 -24.58 15.80
CA GLY A 63 -3.30 -23.41 16.70
C GLY A 63 -2.30 -22.25 16.50
N GLN A 64 -1.66 -22.16 15.33
CA GLN A 64 -0.78 -21.04 14.96
C GLN A 64 -1.43 -20.20 13.85
N PRO A 65 -1.57 -18.87 14.04
CA PRO A 65 -2.01 -17.94 13.00
C PRO A 65 -1.20 -18.09 11.73
N ALA A 66 -1.88 -18.40 10.61
CA ALA A 66 -1.28 -18.21 9.30
C ALA A 66 -0.94 -16.71 9.12
N PRO A 67 0.21 -16.39 8.52
CA PRO A 67 0.57 -15.01 8.26
C PRO A 67 -0.38 -14.43 7.19
N PRO A 68 -0.87 -13.19 7.38
CA PRO A 68 -1.83 -12.59 6.47
C PRO A 68 -1.25 -12.48 5.05
N LYS A 69 -2.10 -12.72 4.05
CA LYS A 69 -1.71 -12.54 2.65
C LYS A 69 -1.45 -11.07 2.37
N GLN A 70 -0.19 -10.76 2.08
CA GLN A 70 0.26 -9.40 1.78
C GLN A 70 0.87 -9.33 0.38
N SER A 71 0.38 -8.38 -0.43
CA SER A 71 1.00 -8.00 -1.70
C SER A 71 1.53 -6.58 -1.59
N THR A 72 2.75 -6.34 -2.06
CA THR A 72 3.38 -5.01 -2.07
C THR A 72 3.63 -4.55 -3.49
N PHE A 73 3.53 -3.25 -3.73
CA PHE A 73 3.70 -2.64 -5.03
C PHE A 73 4.36 -1.27 -4.92
N PHE A 74 4.97 -0.83 -6.01
CA PHE A 74 5.48 0.52 -6.20
C PHE A 74 4.59 1.24 -7.21
N VAL A 75 4.36 2.53 -6.99
CA VAL A 75 3.71 3.45 -7.92
C VAL A 75 4.74 4.48 -8.36
N GLY A 76 5.07 4.45 -9.64
CA GLY A 76 6.04 5.34 -10.26
C GLY A 76 5.44 6.16 -11.40
N GLY A 77 6.29 6.97 -12.04
CA GLY A 77 5.92 7.74 -13.23
C GLY A 77 5.52 9.17 -12.89
N THR A 78 4.53 9.70 -13.61
CA THR A 78 4.05 11.08 -13.40
C THR A 78 2.59 11.09 -12.96
N TRP A 79 2.09 12.20 -12.41
CA TRP A 79 0.67 12.37 -12.06
C TRP A 79 -0.31 12.07 -13.20
N SER A 80 0.06 12.30 -14.46
CA SER A 80 -0.80 11.97 -15.61
C SER A 80 -0.57 10.57 -16.18
N THR A 81 0.58 9.98 -15.89
CA THR A 81 0.98 8.67 -16.46
C THR A 81 1.65 7.83 -15.36
N PRO A 82 0.90 7.45 -14.30
CA PRO A 82 1.43 6.57 -13.28
C PRO A 82 1.54 5.14 -13.81
N PHE A 83 2.45 4.37 -13.25
CA PHE A 83 2.48 2.91 -13.41
C PHE A 83 2.54 2.24 -12.03
N ILE A 84 2.05 1.00 -11.96
CA ILE A 84 2.12 0.15 -10.77
C ILE A 84 2.97 -1.07 -11.11
N SER A 85 3.98 -1.37 -10.30
CA SER A 85 4.80 -2.57 -10.44
C SER A 85 4.79 -3.39 -9.14
N PRO A 86 4.68 -4.72 -9.22
CA PRO A 86 4.77 -5.57 -8.03
C PRO A 86 6.18 -5.47 -7.42
N ILE A 87 6.24 -5.46 -6.09
CA ILE A 87 7.48 -5.67 -5.35
C ILE A 87 7.48 -7.13 -4.92
N SER A 88 8.22 -7.97 -5.66
CA SER A 88 8.46 -9.35 -5.27
C SER A 88 9.43 -9.36 -4.09
N ARG A 89 9.05 -10.01 -2.98
CA ARG A 89 10.05 -10.41 -1.97
C ARG A 89 10.91 -11.49 -2.62
N GLY A 90 12.07 -11.12 -3.15
CA GLY A 90 13.08 -12.10 -3.53
C GLY A 90 13.42 -12.93 -2.30
N VAL A 91 13.43 -14.26 -2.44
CA VAL A 91 14.05 -15.13 -1.44
C VAL A 91 15.54 -14.80 -1.44
N SER A 92 15.98 -13.93 -0.53
CA SER A 92 17.40 -13.74 -0.25
C SER A 92 17.84 -14.91 0.61
N GLY A 93 18.39 -15.95 -0.03
CA GLY A 93 18.93 -17.11 0.66
C GLY A 93 19.10 -18.31 -0.28
N GLU A 94 20.23 -18.33 -0.98
CA GLU A 94 20.99 -19.57 -1.21
C GLU A 94 22.47 -19.25 -1.01
#